data_AF-A0A7S4DAU7-F1
#
_entry.id   AF-A0A7S4DAU7-F1
#
_cell.length_a   1.000
_cell.length_b   1.000
_cell.length_c   1.000
_cell.angle_alpha   90.00
_cell.angle_beta   90.00
_cell.angle_gamma   90.00
#
_symmetry.space_group_name_H-M   'P 1'
#
loop_
_entity.id
_entity.type
_entity.pdbx_description
1 polymer ?
#
loop_
_entity_poly.entity_id
_entity_poly.type
_entity_poly.pdbx_seq_one_letter_code
_entity_poly.pdbx_strand_id
1 'polypeptide(L)'
;FMHSGYGAEYGGYDDYGAYYTDRIWSHKWAIFDADSWAWDPFESEEGVLVYEYHVETALYGTEGSGVTSIGVAAHETGHFLGLPDLYDTDYSSAGIDSWGIMSNSWGWDGTGGAPPSFSAWCKYDLGWVSPTDIVPGAGTSTYLIRDVQTHDEVYMVTHGYPDDEYLLIENRQAKGADKDSPQGGLLIWHIDEAITDDNNQEGYPGQSGWPENGYHYLTALLQADGDFELEQDGSADAYDVFHRGGVNRLNSSQNQYPSSMSYQSGDVYETGFEITWVSDSSDAMNFTVDFNGSVSNVTLHDYSGDLTLTMYDSWGDGWDGTYFTLHPMDNSSKLLSYYTLADGLSATAPVDVTNNNSYVFHSWGRNLYDSEISWTLDECNISGTVTTTAYFSIDTTGGCNEYIHNCSMLQVDMYDSWGDGWNGNVFSLYEQDSGTEVDTATFYGGYSAVQCLGANASTCYYFEVSVETTYGSEVSWTLTDAGGAENSGEIGVAAWFCLDAGGNIYDYYEVTGAPTAAPTAAPTTAAPT
;
A
#
# COMPACT_ATOMS: atom_id res chain seq x y z
N PHE A 1 -23.14 -10.75 30.53
CA PHE A 1 -24.16 -10.34 31.54
C PHE A 1 -25.12 -9.45 30.78
N MET A 2 -26.44 -9.64 30.84
CA MET A 2 -27.33 -8.70 30.16
C MET A 2 -27.80 -7.60 31.13
N HIS A 3 -27.49 -6.34 30.85
CA HIS A 3 -28.03 -5.21 31.62
C HIS A 3 -29.36 -4.72 31.01
N SER A 4 -30.25 -4.22 31.86
CA SER A 4 -31.50 -3.60 31.39
C SER A 4 -31.21 -2.26 30.69
N GLY A 5 -32.04 -1.90 29.71
CA GLY A 5 -31.93 -0.63 28.99
C GLY A 5 -31.14 -0.77 27.69
N TYR A 6 -30.71 0.36 27.15
CA TYR A 6 -29.94 0.47 25.91
C TYR A 6 -28.45 0.59 26.19
N GLY A 7 -27.62 0.10 25.27
CA GLY A 7 -26.17 0.18 25.36
C GLY A 7 -25.65 1.58 25.04
N ALA A 8 -24.45 1.92 25.53
CA ALA A 8 -23.80 3.20 25.23
C ALA A 8 -23.27 3.28 23.79
N GLU A 9 -23.02 2.14 23.15
CA GLU A 9 -22.49 1.99 21.78
C GLU A 9 -23.36 2.67 20.71
N TYR A 10 -24.66 2.87 20.96
CA TYR A 10 -25.55 3.59 20.05
C TYR A 10 -25.43 5.13 20.12
N GLY A 11 -24.66 5.66 21.07
CA GLY A 11 -24.50 7.10 21.25
C GLY A 11 -25.81 7.83 21.59
N GLY A 12 -25.75 9.17 21.68
CA GLY A 12 -26.94 10.03 21.82
C GLY A 12 -27.73 9.88 23.12
N TYR A 13 -29.02 10.22 23.07
CA TYR A 13 -29.98 10.03 24.17
C TYR A 13 -30.88 8.84 23.87
N ASP A 14 -31.26 8.09 24.90
CA ASP A 14 -32.30 7.06 24.81
C ASP A 14 -33.72 7.61 25.04
N ASP A 15 -34.73 6.78 24.80
CA ASP A 15 -36.16 7.06 25.02
C ASP A 15 -36.51 7.44 26.47
N TYR A 16 -35.63 7.13 27.43
CA TYR A 16 -35.77 7.48 28.83
C TYR A 16 -35.02 8.76 29.22
N GLY A 17 -34.31 9.38 28.26
CA GLY A 17 -33.57 10.61 28.42
C GLY A 17 -32.17 10.44 29.02
N ALA A 18 -31.64 9.22 29.11
CA ALA A 18 -30.27 8.97 29.52
C ALA A 18 -29.30 9.25 28.37
N TYR A 19 -28.24 10.02 28.62
CA TYR A 19 -27.19 10.23 27.64
C TYR A 19 -26.28 9.00 27.56
N TYR A 20 -25.57 8.79 26.45
CA TYR A 20 -24.76 7.56 26.25
C TYR A 20 -23.70 7.34 27.32
N THR A 21 -23.11 8.41 27.86
CA THR A 21 -22.14 8.33 28.97
C THR A 21 -22.76 7.89 30.30
N ASP A 22 -24.09 7.90 30.42
CA ASP A 22 -24.84 7.42 31.57
C ASP A 22 -25.36 5.99 31.38
N ARG A 23 -25.01 5.34 30.25
CA ARG A 23 -25.33 3.94 29.92
C ARG A 23 -24.07 3.08 29.99
N ILE A 24 -24.24 1.77 30.11
CA ILE A 24 -23.13 0.81 30.09
C ILE A 24 -22.76 0.57 28.62
N TRP A 25 -21.48 0.73 28.27
CA TRP A 25 -20.93 0.26 27.00
C TRP A 25 -20.71 -1.25 27.10
N SER A 26 -21.12 -2.02 26.10
CA SER A 26 -20.91 -3.47 26.11
C SER A 26 -19.40 -3.80 26.09
N HIS A 27 -18.91 -4.65 27.00
CA HIS A 27 -17.46 -4.93 27.10
C HIS A 27 -17.13 -6.22 27.87
N LYS A 28 -15.93 -6.75 27.63
CA LYS A 28 -15.25 -7.77 28.44
C LYS A 28 -14.23 -7.12 29.37
N TRP A 29 -14.26 -7.50 30.64
CA TRP A 29 -13.30 -7.01 31.64
C TRP A 29 -13.10 -8.01 32.78
N ALA A 30 -12.44 -7.57 33.84
CA ALA A 30 -12.23 -8.35 35.06
C ALA A 30 -12.60 -7.55 36.32
N ILE A 31 -13.07 -8.27 37.35
CA ILE A 31 -13.37 -7.72 38.67
C ILE A 31 -12.06 -7.68 39.48
N PHE A 32 -11.54 -6.47 39.73
CA PHE A 32 -10.36 -6.24 40.54
C PHE A 32 -10.52 -4.99 41.40
N ASP A 33 -9.66 -4.83 42.40
CA ASP A 33 -9.59 -3.61 43.20
C ASP A 33 -8.99 -2.48 42.36
N ALA A 34 -9.85 -1.53 41.94
CA ALA A 34 -9.47 -0.44 41.05
C ALA A 34 -8.35 0.48 41.62
N ASP A 35 -8.20 0.57 42.95
CA ASP A 35 -7.16 1.41 43.56
C ASP A 35 -5.79 0.72 43.55
N SER A 36 -5.78 -0.62 43.64
CA SER A 36 -4.55 -1.40 43.78
C SER A 36 -4.19 -2.24 42.56
N TRP A 37 -5.08 -2.33 41.57
CA TRP A 37 -5.02 -3.26 40.43
C TRP A 37 -4.77 -4.71 40.88
N ALA A 38 -5.13 -5.02 42.13
CA ALA A 38 -4.95 -6.34 42.71
C ALA A 38 -6.15 -7.22 42.35
N TRP A 39 -5.84 -8.49 42.12
CA TRP A 39 -6.84 -9.54 41.94
C TRP A 39 -7.79 -9.58 43.15
N ASP A 40 -9.05 -9.22 42.92
CA ASP A 40 -10.11 -9.17 43.95
C ASP A 40 -11.44 -9.67 43.34
N PRO A 41 -11.58 -10.98 43.10
CA PRO A 41 -12.76 -11.53 42.47
C PRO A 41 -13.99 -11.38 43.39
N PHE A 42 -15.16 -11.31 42.78
CA PHE A 42 -16.41 -11.43 43.52
C PHE A 42 -16.55 -12.87 44.07
N GLU A 43 -16.79 -13.01 45.38
CA GLU A 43 -17.14 -14.29 46.01
C GLU A 43 -18.63 -14.31 46.40
N SER A 44 -19.37 -15.30 45.89
CA SER A 44 -20.77 -15.51 46.26
C SER A 44 -20.93 -16.02 47.70
N GLU A 45 -22.13 -15.96 48.26
CA GLU A 45 -22.43 -16.57 49.59
C GLU A 45 -22.16 -18.09 49.63
N GLU A 46 -22.10 -18.74 48.46
CA GLU A 46 -21.83 -20.17 48.29
C GLU A 46 -20.33 -20.47 48.06
N GLY A 47 -19.48 -19.44 48.03
CA GLY A 47 -18.04 -19.55 47.81
C GLY A 47 -17.62 -19.68 46.34
N VAL A 48 -18.47 -19.26 45.40
CA VAL A 48 -18.14 -19.24 43.97
C VAL A 48 -17.45 -17.93 43.62
N LEU A 49 -16.28 -18.01 42.99
CA LEU A 49 -15.50 -16.85 42.55
C LEU A 49 -15.85 -16.48 41.10
N VAL A 50 -16.04 -15.18 40.85
CA VAL A 50 -16.19 -14.59 39.52
C VAL A 50 -15.13 -13.51 39.36
N TYR A 51 -14.37 -13.58 38.28
CA TYR A 51 -13.28 -12.65 37.98
C TYR A 51 -13.52 -11.99 36.62
N GLU A 52 -13.36 -12.74 35.53
CA GLU A 52 -13.66 -12.24 34.18
C GLU A 52 -15.17 -12.19 33.94
N TYR A 53 -15.60 -11.15 33.24
CA TYR A 53 -16.96 -10.99 32.80
C TYR A 53 -16.99 -10.34 31.43
N HIS A 54 -18.07 -10.58 30.70
CA HIS A 54 -18.52 -9.67 29.65
C HIS A 54 -19.94 -9.21 29.98
N VAL A 55 -20.31 -7.99 29.55
CA VAL A 55 -21.62 -7.37 29.81
C VAL A 55 -22.15 -6.71 28.54
N GLU A 56 -23.44 -6.87 28.27
CA GLU A 56 -24.10 -6.43 27.05
C GLU A 56 -25.50 -5.85 27.32
N THR A 57 -26.02 -5.07 26.38
CA THR A 57 -27.35 -4.46 26.46
C THR A 57 -28.50 -5.44 26.19
N ALA A 58 -29.58 -5.35 26.95
CA ALA A 58 -30.80 -6.13 26.67
C ALA A 58 -31.62 -5.56 25.50
N LEU A 59 -31.58 -4.24 25.26
CA LEU A 59 -32.39 -3.58 24.23
C LEU A 59 -31.54 -3.10 23.05
N TYR A 60 -32.12 -3.23 21.85
CA TYR A 60 -31.56 -2.74 20.59
C TYR A 60 -31.80 -1.23 20.42
N GLY A 61 -30.80 -0.52 19.89
CA GLY A 61 -30.91 0.89 19.53
C GLY A 61 -30.96 1.84 20.73
N THR A 62 -31.73 2.91 20.60
CA THR A 62 -31.98 3.90 21.67
C THR A 62 -33.47 4.05 22.00
N GLU A 63 -34.34 3.34 21.27
CA GLU A 63 -35.80 3.44 21.41
C GLU A 63 -36.52 2.09 21.24
N GLY A 64 -37.73 2.00 21.78
CA GLY A 64 -38.59 0.82 21.65
C GLY A 64 -38.34 -0.32 22.66
N SER A 65 -38.52 -1.56 22.19
CA SER A 65 -38.48 -2.76 23.05
C SER A 65 -37.91 -3.99 22.33
N GLY A 66 -37.20 -3.76 21.23
CA GLY A 66 -36.49 -4.81 20.51
C GLY A 66 -35.38 -5.36 21.38
N VAL A 67 -35.22 -6.69 21.39
CA VAL A 67 -34.05 -7.33 22.03
C VAL A 67 -32.82 -7.02 21.18
N THR A 68 -31.67 -6.80 21.84
CA THR A 68 -30.40 -6.60 21.13
C THR A 68 -30.12 -7.71 20.12
N SER A 69 -29.30 -7.40 19.12
CA SER A 69 -28.86 -8.37 18.12
C SER A 69 -27.73 -9.26 18.66
N ILE A 70 -27.46 -10.37 17.97
CA ILE A 70 -26.49 -11.37 18.46
C ILE A 70 -25.04 -10.90 18.33
N GLY A 71 -24.76 -9.95 17.43
CA GLY A 71 -23.43 -9.49 17.06
C GLY A 71 -22.56 -9.09 18.24
N VAL A 72 -23.00 -8.12 19.05
CA VAL A 72 -22.25 -7.64 20.22
C VAL A 72 -21.96 -8.79 21.20
N ALA A 73 -22.96 -9.59 21.55
CA ALA A 73 -22.75 -10.73 22.46
C ALA A 73 -21.77 -11.78 21.89
N ALA A 74 -21.78 -11.99 20.57
CA ALA A 74 -20.85 -12.90 19.91
C ALA A 74 -19.41 -12.35 19.87
N HIS A 75 -19.24 -11.06 19.63
CA HIS A 75 -17.94 -10.36 19.70
C HIS A 75 -17.34 -10.42 21.11
N GLU A 76 -18.14 -10.07 22.14
CA GLU A 76 -17.71 -10.15 23.54
C GLU A 76 -17.37 -11.59 23.98
N THR A 77 -18.09 -12.57 23.44
CA THR A 77 -17.76 -13.99 23.65
C THR A 77 -16.40 -14.33 23.02
N GLY A 78 -16.03 -13.70 21.89
CA GLY A 78 -14.70 -13.82 21.28
C GLY A 78 -13.59 -13.41 22.24
N HIS A 79 -13.71 -12.25 22.91
CA HIS A 79 -12.77 -11.84 23.95
C HIS A 79 -12.72 -12.81 25.13
N PHE A 80 -13.86 -13.37 25.51
CA PHE A 80 -13.92 -14.36 26.58
C PHE A 80 -13.19 -15.67 26.21
N LEU A 81 -13.09 -15.96 24.91
CA LEU A 81 -12.32 -17.09 24.38
C LEU A 81 -10.83 -16.77 24.21
N GLY A 82 -10.43 -15.51 24.32
CA GLY A 82 -9.03 -15.06 24.30
C GLY A 82 -8.64 -14.17 23.11
N LEU A 83 -9.58 -13.86 22.21
CA LEU A 83 -9.28 -13.06 21.01
C LEU A 83 -9.18 -11.56 21.32
N PRO A 84 -8.24 -10.82 20.70
CA PRO A 84 -8.18 -9.37 20.77
C PRO A 84 -9.21 -8.72 19.84
N ASP A 85 -9.37 -7.40 19.98
CA ASP A 85 -10.00 -6.58 18.95
C ASP A 85 -9.13 -6.55 17.70
N LEU A 86 -9.77 -6.59 16.52
CA LEU A 86 -9.13 -6.49 15.21
C LEU A 86 -9.66 -5.29 14.39
N TYR A 87 -10.44 -4.40 15.02
CA TYR A 87 -10.62 -3.03 14.54
C TYR A 87 -9.48 -2.17 15.10
N ASP A 88 -9.24 -1.02 14.49
CA ASP A 88 -8.30 -0.07 15.06
C ASP A 88 -8.89 0.60 16.30
N THR A 89 -8.26 0.33 17.44
CA THR A 89 -8.79 0.73 18.75
C THR A 89 -8.70 2.22 19.03
N ASP A 90 -7.93 2.98 18.25
CA ASP A 90 -7.93 4.45 18.33
C ASP A 90 -8.88 5.12 17.31
N TYR A 91 -9.51 4.31 16.47
CA TYR A 91 -10.48 4.69 15.43
C TYR A 91 -9.89 5.57 14.31
N SER A 92 -8.58 5.48 14.05
CA SER A 92 -7.96 6.14 12.89
C SER A 92 -8.15 5.35 11.58
N SER A 93 -8.55 4.08 11.68
CA SER A 93 -8.79 3.18 10.56
C SER A 93 -9.81 2.07 10.92
N ALA A 94 -10.03 1.10 10.03
CA ALA A 94 -11.09 0.09 10.18
C ALA A 94 -10.58 -1.31 10.64
N GLY A 95 -9.27 -1.53 10.66
CA GLY A 95 -8.69 -2.87 10.84
C GLY A 95 -9.24 -3.83 9.80
N ILE A 96 -9.81 -4.98 10.20
CA ILE A 96 -10.39 -5.95 9.23
C ILE A 96 -11.89 -5.75 8.90
N ASP A 97 -12.51 -4.68 9.40
CA ASP A 97 -13.94 -4.33 9.27
C ASP A 97 -14.91 -5.55 9.20
N SER A 98 -15.82 -5.57 8.22
CA SER A 98 -16.91 -6.55 8.09
C SER A 98 -16.43 -7.91 7.59
N TRP A 99 -15.11 -8.10 7.40
CA TRP A 99 -14.51 -9.39 7.15
C TRP A 99 -14.29 -10.21 8.42
N GLY A 100 -14.36 -9.61 9.62
CA GLY A 100 -14.19 -10.33 10.88
C GLY A 100 -15.04 -9.79 12.03
N ILE A 101 -15.64 -10.69 12.80
CA ILE A 101 -16.48 -10.29 13.95
C ILE A 101 -15.69 -9.55 15.03
N MET A 102 -14.38 -9.79 15.12
CA MET A 102 -13.50 -9.09 16.07
C MET A 102 -13.16 -7.67 15.63
N SER A 103 -13.52 -7.26 14.40
CA SER A 103 -13.52 -5.85 14.01
C SER A 103 -14.95 -5.28 14.02
N ASN A 104 -15.85 -5.87 13.23
CA ASN A 104 -17.21 -5.35 13.09
C ASN A 104 -18.28 -6.39 13.47
N SER A 105 -18.81 -6.25 14.69
CA SER A 105 -19.90 -7.09 15.21
C SER A 105 -21.28 -6.76 14.63
N TRP A 106 -21.43 -5.62 13.96
CA TRP A 106 -22.69 -5.21 13.32
C TRP A 106 -22.88 -5.85 11.95
N GLY A 107 -21.79 -6.30 11.33
CA GLY A 107 -21.77 -6.91 10.00
C GLY A 107 -22.18 -5.95 8.89
N TRP A 108 -22.21 -6.49 7.67
CA TRP A 108 -22.43 -5.71 6.44
C TRP A 108 -23.75 -4.93 6.38
N ASP A 109 -24.79 -5.41 7.06
CA ASP A 109 -26.11 -4.74 7.10
C ASP A 109 -26.24 -3.73 8.25
N GLY A 110 -25.23 -3.63 9.12
CA GLY A 110 -25.19 -2.73 10.27
C GLY A 110 -26.16 -3.08 11.39
N THR A 111 -26.85 -4.23 11.35
CA THR A 111 -27.86 -4.60 12.35
C THR A 111 -27.31 -5.46 13.48
N GLY A 112 -26.16 -6.11 13.28
CA GLY A 112 -25.61 -7.15 14.15
C GLY A 112 -26.46 -8.43 14.21
N GLY A 113 -27.49 -8.54 13.36
CA GLY A 113 -28.35 -9.73 13.27
C GLY A 113 -27.68 -10.90 12.55
N ALA A 114 -26.72 -10.59 11.67
CA ALA A 114 -25.88 -11.53 10.93
C ALA A 114 -24.42 -11.06 11.00
N PRO A 115 -23.76 -11.19 12.16
CA PRO A 115 -22.36 -10.82 12.28
C PRO A 115 -21.49 -11.69 11.38
N PRO A 116 -20.37 -11.17 10.86
CA PRO A 116 -19.47 -11.92 10.00
C PRO A 116 -18.82 -13.09 10.75
N SER A 117 -18.23 -14.03 10.01
CA SER A 117 -17.45 -15.09 10.64
C SER A 117 -16.17 -14.52 11.29
N PHE A 118 -15.65 -15.23 12.30
CA PHE A 118 -14.26 -15.04 12.75
C PHE A 118 -13.29 -15.13 11.56
N SER A 119 -12.21 -14.34 11.56
CA SER A 119 -11.14 -14.43 10.54
C SER A 119 -10.45 -15.81 10.59
N ALA A 120 -9.68 -16.14 9.54
CA ALA A 120 -8.89 -17.37 9.54
C ALA A 120 -7.94 -17.45 10.74
N TRP A 121 -7.32 -16.32 11.11
CA TRP A 121 -6.44 -16.21 12.26
C TRP A 121 -7.18 -16.46 13.58
N CYS A 122 -8.34 -15.82 13.80
CA CYS A 122 -9.15 -16.06 15.00
C CYS A 122 -9.52 -17.55 15.17
N LYS A 123 -9.88 -18.23 14.08
CA LYS A 123 -10.20 -19.67 14.14
C LYS A 123 -8.95 -20.51 14.44
N TYR A 124 -7.79 -20.11 13.93
CA TYR A 124 -6.52 -20.80 14.14
C TYR A 124 -6.06 -20.65 15.60
N ASP A 125 -6.05 -19.42 16.12
CA ASP A 125 -5.68 -19.11 17.51
C ASP A 125 -6.56 -19.86 18.52
N LEU A 126 -7.88 -19.90 18.28
CA LEU A 126 -8.81 -20.68 19.10
C LEU A 126 -8.70 -22.20 18.92
N GLY A 127 -7.87 -22.69 18.00
CA GLY A 127 -7.70 -24.11 17.67
C GLY A 127 -8.92 -24.76 17.02
N TRP A 128 -9.79 -23.97 16.38
CA TRP A 128 -10.99 -24.46 15.68
C TRP A 128 -10.66 -25.00 14.30
N VAL A 129 -9.59 -24.48 13.68
CA VAL A 129 -9.03 -24.99 12.43
C VAL A 129 -7.56 -25.35 12.63
N SER A 130 -7.07 -26.29 11.82
CA SER A 130 -5.65 -26.62 11.73
C SER A 130 -5.20 -26.31 10.31
N PRO A 131 -4.58 -25.14 10.06
CA PRO A 131 -4.15 -24.76 8.73
C PRO A 131 -3.24 -25.80 8.08
N THR A 132 -3.43 -26.01 6.78
CA THR A 132 -2.55 -26.86 5.98
C THR A 132 -1.41 -26.01 5.45
N ASP A 133 -0.20 -26.26 5.98
CA ASP A 133 1.00 -25.56 5.55
C ASP A 133 1.34 -25.89 4.09
N ILE A 134 1.51 -24.85 3.29
CA ILE A 134 1.95 -24.89 1.91
C ILE A 134 3.45 -24.65 1.93
N VAL A 135 4.21 -25.74 1.82
CA VAL A 135 5.66 -25.69 1.76
C VAL A 135 6.18 -25.80 0.33
N PRO A 136 7.39 -25.27 0.04
CA PRO A 136 8.06 -25.50 -1.23
C PRO A 136 8.24 -27.00 -1.51
N GLY A 137 7.48 -27.50 -2.48
CA GLY A 137 7.61 -28.84 -3.05
C GLY A 137 8.51 -28.84 -4.29
N ALA A 138 8.30 -29.79 -5.20
CA ALA A 138 8.95 -29.80 -6.53
C ALA A 138 8.37 -28.73 -7.49
N GLY A 139 8.19 -27.49 -7.02
CA GLY A 139 7.71 -26.35 -7.81
C GLY A 139 6.23 -25.96 -7.59
N THR A 140 5.60 -25.46 -8.66
CA THR A 140 4.23 -24.93 -8.72
C THR A 140 3.16 -25.97 -8.37
N SER A 141 2.20 -25.61 -7.49
CA SER A 141 1.11 -26.51 -7.08
C SER A 141 -0.24 -25.80 -7.00
N THR A 142 -1.31 -26.46 -7.47
CA THR A 142 -2.69 -25.96 -7.39
C THR A 142 -3.43 -26.61 -6.21
N TYR A 143 -4.09 -25.78 -5.42
CA TYR A 143 -4.83 -26.14 -4.23
C TYR A 143 -6.31 -25.89 -4.43
N LEU A 144 -7.14 -26.81 -3.93
CA LEU A 144 -8.58 -26.63 -3.81
C LEU A 144 -8.89 -26.17 -2.39
N ILE A 145 -9.74 -25.15 -2.26
CA ILE A 145 -10.22 -24.66 -0.98
C ILE A 145 -11.74 -24.46 -1.02
N ARG A 146 -12.42 -25.07 -0.05
CA ARG A 146 -13.87 -25.01 0.07
C ARG A 146 -14.29 -23.91 1.03
N ASP A 147 -15.51 -23.44 0.84
CA ASP A 147 -16.08 -22.36 1.62
C ASP A 147 -16.12 -22.66 3.13
N VAL A 148 -15.73 -21.64 3.91
CA VAL A 148 -15.56 -21.70 5.37
C VAL A 148 -16.86 -21.94 6.15
N GLN A 149 -18.03 -21.66 5.57
CA GLN A 149 -19.32 -21.93 6.23
C GLN A 149 -19.62 -23.43 6.28
N THR A 150 -18.91 -24.24 5.48
CA THR A 150 -19.21 -25.68 5.31
C THR A 150 -18.00 -26.58 5.56
N HIS A 151 -16.79 -26.03 5.59
CA HIS A 151 -15.54 -26.76 5.76
C HIS A 151 -14.55 -25.96 6.63
N ASP A 152 -13.68 -26.67 7.33
CA ASP A 152 -12.64 -26.16 8.22
C ASP A 152 -11.28 -25.97 7.50
N GLU A 153 -11.31 -25.77 6.18
CA GLU A 153 -10.12 -25.66 5.34
C GLU A 153 -9.53 -24.26 5.38
N VAL A 154 -8.29 -24.16 5.85
CA VAL A 154 -7.44 -22.97 5.77
C VAL A 154 -6.07 -23.44 5.28
N TYR A 155 -5.45 -22.70 4.37
CA TYR A 155 -4.06 -22.90 4.01
C TYR A 155 -3.17 -21.85 4.68
N MET A 156 -1.95 -22.23 4.99
CA MET A 156 -0.94 -21.34 5.57
C MET A 156 0.29 -21.31 4.67
N VAL A 157 0.94 -20.17 4.50
CA VAL A 157 2.23 -20.04 3.82
C VAL A 157 3.22 -19.40 4.79
N THR A 158 4.17 -20.19 5.27
CA THR A 158 5.25 -19.72 6.18
C THR A 158 6.57 -19.49 5.45
N HIS A 159 6.70 -19.99 4.21
CA HIS A 159 7.95 -19.90 3.48
C HIS A 159 8.31 -18.46 3.11
N GLY A 160 9.56 -18.10 3.37
CA GLY A 160 10.11 -16.78 3.01
C GLY A 160 9.86 -15.71 4.07
N TYR A 161 8.99 -15.99 5.05
CA TYR A 161 8.73 -15.09 6.17
C TYR A 161 9.68 -15.37 7.36
N PRO A 162 9.95 -14.36 8.20
CA PRO A 162 10.58 -14.52 9.50
C PRO A 162 9.66 -15.28 10.47
N ASP A 163 10.16 -15.57 11.68
CA ASP A 163 9.34 -16.17 12.72
C ASP A 163 8.13 -15.27 13.04
N ASP A 164 7.00 -15.88 13.37
CA ASP A 164 5.74 -15.23 13.74
C ASP A 164 5.02 -14.47 12.60
N GLU A 165 5.60 -14.35 11.40
CA GLU A 165 4.96 -13.77 10.21
C GLU A 165 4.58 -14.86 9.19
N TYR A 166 3.36 -14.80 8.62
CA TYR A 166 2.87 -15.79 7.65
C TYR A 166 1.57 -15.35 6.96
N LEU A 167 1.19 -16.03 5.88
CA LEU A 167 -0.13 -15.85 5.26
C LEU A 167 -1.12 -16.94 5.69
N LEU A 168 -2.39 -16.58 5.87
CA LEU A 168 -3.52 -17.51 5.92
C LEU A 168 -4.46 -17.27 4.74
N ILE A 169 -4.94 -18.36 4.12
CA ILE A 169 -5.82 -18.29 2.96
C ILE A 169 -7.13 -19.03 3.29
N GLU A 170 -8.26 -18.33 3.15
CA GLU A 170 -9.60 -18.91 3.32
C GLU A 170 -10.54 -18.55 2.15
N ASN A 171 -11.55 -19.39 1.90
CA ASN A 171 -12.59 -19.13 0.91
C ASN A 171 -13.88 -18.71 1.62
N ARG A 172 -14.35 -17.48 1.37
CA ARG A 172 -15.62 -16.97 1.88
C ARG A 172 -16.62 -16.76 0.76
N GLN A 173 -17.86 -17.19 1.00
CA GLN A 173 -18.97 -16.97 0.08
C GLN A 173 -20.12 -16.25 0.80
N ALA A 174 -20.91 -15.49 0.05
CA ALA A 174 -22.06 -14.73 0.56
C ALA A 174 -23.23 -15.65 1.00
N LYS A 175 -23.02 -16.40 2.08
CA LYS A 175 -23.98 -17.32 2.70
C LYS A 175 -23.66 -17.54 4.17
N GLY A 176 -24.59 -18.16 4.90
CA GLY A 176 -24.39 -18.45 6.32
C GLY A 176 -24.24 -17.17 7.14
N ALA A 177 -23.20 -17.08 7.96
CA ALA A 177 -22.88 -15.86 8.72
C ALA A 177 -22.48 -14.71 7.80
N ASP A 178 -21.77 -15.00 6.71
CA ASP A 178 -21.29 -14.01 5.74
C ASP A 178 -22.33 -13.69 4.64
N LYS A 179 -23.62 -13.97 4.87
CA LYS A 179 -24.69 -13.89 3.84
C LYS A 179 -24.87 -12.53 3.16
N ASP A 180 -24.46 -11.46 3.84
CA ASP A 180 -24.60 -10.09 3.36
C ASP A 180 -23.28 -9.53 2.80
N SER A 181 -22.22 -10.36 2.74
CA SER A 181 -20.95 -9.96 2.13
C SER A 181 -21.16 -9.57 0.67
N PRO A 182 -20.53 -8.47 0.21
CA PRO A 182 -20.77 -7.90 -1.11
C PRO A 182 -20.22 -8.79 -2.24
N GLN A 183 -19.20 -9.59 -1.95
CA GLN A 183 -18.55 -10.47 -2.93
C GLN A 183 -17.91 -11.68 -2.22
N GLY A 184 -18.12 -12.88 -2.75
CA GLY A 184 -17.39 -14.07 -2.30
C GLY A 184 -16.05 -14.18 -3.03
N GLY A 185 -15.05 -14.81 -2.40
CA GLY A 185 -13.75 -15.04 -3.00
C GLY A 185 -12.75 -15.64 -2.00
N LEU A 186 -11.47 -15.59 -2.37
CA LEU A 186 -10.40 -15.87 -1.42
C LEU A 186 -10.07 -14.60 -0.64
N LEU A 187 -10.03 -14.72 0.68
CA LEU A 187 -9.37 -13.76 1.55
C LEU A 187 -7.97 -14.29 1.85
N ILE A 188 -6.99 -13.41 1.77
CA ILE A 188 -5.60 -13.69 2.12
C ILE A 188 -5.24 -12.76 3.26
N TRP A 189 -4.96 -13.34 4.42
CA TRP A 189 -4.62 -12.62 5.63
C TRP A 189 -3.11 -12.60 5.78
N HIS A 190 -2.54 -11.42 5.98
CA HIS A 190 -1.17 -11.27 6.43
C HIS A 190 -1.15 -11.25 7.95
N ILE A 191 -0.40 -12.16 8.55
CA ILE A 191 -0.30 -12.32 9.99
C ILE A 191 1.11 -11.99 10.44
N ASP A 192 1.25 -11.19 11.50
CA ASP A 192 2.49 -11.01 12.25
C ASP A 192 2.21 -11.07 13.76
N GLU A 193 2.43 -12.23 14.37
CA GLU A 193 2.21 -12.46 15.81
C GLU A 193 3.30 -11.84 16.69
N ALA A 194 4.33 -11.21 16.10
CA ALA A 194 5.28 -10.38 16.84
C ALA A 194 4.67 -9.03 17.24
N ILE A 195 3.59 -8.60 16.60
CA ILE A 195 2.82 -7.40 16.98
C ILE A 195 2.05 -7.69 18.27
N THR A 196 2.32 -6.89 19.30
CA THR A 196 1.68 -7.00 20.62
C THR A 196 1.00 -5.70 21.05
N ASP A 197 0.73 -4.80 20.11
CA ASP A 197 0.02 -3.56 20.39
C ASP A 197 -1.49 -3.79 20.51
N ASP A 198 -2.23 -2.69 20.71
CA ASP A 198 -3.68 -2.70 20.81
C ASP A 198 -4.35 -2.61 19.41
N ASN A 199 -3.69 -3.11 18.35
CA ASN A 199 -4.13 -3.05 16.96
C ASN A 199 -4.37 -1.61 16.46
N ASN A 200 -3.48 -0.66 16.82
CA ASN A 200 -3.59 0.78 16.51
C ASN A 200 -2.36 1.36 15.80
N GLN A 201 -1.66 0.51 15.05
CA GLN A 201 -0.51 0.88 14.23
C GLN A 201 -0.79 0.39 12.81
N GLU A 202 -1.74 1.04 12.15
CA GLU A 202 -2.06 0.82 10.76
C GLU A 202 -0.86 1.16 9.86
N GLY A 203 -0.63 0.34 8.84
CA GLY A 203 0.53 0.41 7.97
C GLY A 203 0.14 0.24 6.51
N TYR A 204 0.47 1.21 5.67
CA TYR A 204 0.10 1.16 4.25
C TYR A 204 1.08 1.91 3.34
N PRO A 205 1.17 1.54 2.05
CA PRO A 205 1.99 2.26 1.08
C PRO A 205 1.60 3.73 0.95
N GLY A 206 2.58 4.62 1.10
CA GLY A 206 2.37 6.07 1.04
C GLY A 206 2.12 6.72 2.40
N GLN A 207 1.97 5.95 3.48
CA GLN A 207 2.00 6.46 4.84
C GLN A 207 3.39 7.01 5.19
N SER A 208 3.43 8.10 5.97
CA SER A 208 4.70 8.73 6.35
C SER A 208 5.58 7.79 7.17
N GLY A 209 6.77 7.48 6.64
CA GLY A 209 7.75 6.63 7.30
C GLY A 209 7.44 5.14 7.25
N TRP A 210 6.40 4.72 6.52
CA TRP A 210 6.16 3.32 6.23
C TRP A 210 7.01 2.90 5.01
N PRO A 211 7.62 1.71 5.01
CA PRO A 211 7.49 0.65 6.01
C PRO A 211 8.41 0.79 7.23
N GLU A 212 9.42 1.67 7.23
CA GLU A 212 10.49 1.70 8.25
C GLU A 212 10.02 2.04 9.68
N ASN A 213 8.81 2.58 9.83
CA ASN A 213 8.15 2.80 11.12
C ASN A 213 7.73 1.49 11.80
N GLY A 214 7.71 0.37 11.04
CA GLY A 214 7.30 -0.95 11.51
C GLY A 214 5.81 -1.05 11.82
N TYR A 215 5.00 -0.12 11.31
CA TYR A 215 3.56 -0.11 11.53
C TYR A 215 2.88 -1.11 10.59
N HIS A 216 2.09 -1.98 11.19
CA HIS A 216 1.12 -2.86 10.56
C HIS A 216 0.34 -3.63 11.64
N TYR A 217 -0.82 -4.15 11.27
CA TYR A 217 -1.62 -4.97 12.17
C TYR A 217 -1.04 -6.37 12.40
N LEU A 218 -1.35 -6.94 13.56
CA LEU A 218 -1.20 -8.38 13.82
C LEU A 218 -1.92 -9.20 12.75
N THR A 219 -3.15 -8.83 12.40
CA THR A 219 -3.92 -9.44 11.33
C THR A 219 -4.37 -8.37 10.35
N ALA A 220 -3.78 -8.34 9.16
CA ALA A 220 -4.19 -7.48 8.07
C ALA A 220 -4.86 -8.30 6.96
N LEU A 221 -5.89 -7.73 6.33
CA LEU A 221 -6.42 -8.29 5.09
C LEU A 221 -5.58 -7.74 3.93
N LEU A 222 -4.98 -8.61 3.12
CA LEU A 222 -4.37 -8.18 1.87
C LEU A 222 -5.50 -7.88 0.88
N GLN A 223 -5.88 -6.61 0.76
CA GLN A 223 -6.95 -6.19 -0.14
C GLN A 223 -6.59 -6.52 -1.59
N ALA A 224 -7.51 -7.18 -2.31
CA ALA A 224 -7.21 -7.65 -3.65
C ALA A 224 -7.05 -6.50 -4.67
N ASP A 225 -7.71 -5.37 -4.48
CA ASP A 225 -7.49 -4.15 -5.29
C ASP A 225 -6.18 -3.41 -4.98
N GLY A 226 -5.71 -3.51 -3.74
CA GLY A 226 -4.57 -2.76 -3.23
C GLY A 226 -4.88 -1.28 -2.97
N ASP A 227 -6.12 -0.95 -2.60
CA ASP A 227 -6.51 0.42 -2.26
C ASP A 227 -6.17 0.81 -0.81
N PHE A 228 -5.91 -0.18 0.08
CA PHE A 228 -5.54 0.00 1.50
C PHE A 228 -6.51 0.91 2.25
N GLU A 229 -7.79 0.83 1.92
CA GLU A 229 -8.80 1.70 2.50
C GLU A 229 -9.14 1.27 3.94
N LEU A 230 -8.98 -0.01 4.27
CA LEU A 230 -9.11 -0.51 5.64
C LEU A 230 -8.08 0.11 6.59
N GLU A 231 -6.89 0.44 6.10
CA GLU A 231 -5.83 1.16 6.81
C GLU A 231 -5.98 2.70 6.74
N GLN A 232 -6.97 3.23 6.01
CA GLN A 232 -7.12 4.66 5.73
C GLN A 232 -8.54 5.20 6.07
N ASP A 233 -9.16 4.69 7.13
CA ASP A 233 -10.53 5.07 7.57
C ASP A 233 -11.61 4.84 6.49
N GLY A 234 -11.36 3.88 5.61
CA GLY A 234 -12.29 3.38 4.61
C GLY A 234 -13.18 2.26 5.15
N SER A 235 -13.84 1.52 4.27
CA SER A 235 -14.72 0.42 4.64
C SER A 235 -14.46 -0.78 3.75
N ALA A 236 -14.59 -1.98 4.31
CA ALA A 236 -14.50 -3.21 3.54
C ALA A 236 -15.52 -3.22 2.40
N ASP A 237 -15.15 -3.81 1.27
CA ASP A 237 -15.99 -3.77 0.07
C ASP A 237 -15.90 -5.03 -0.81
N ALA A 238 -16.40 -4.94 -2.05
CA ALA A 238 -16.46 -6.08 -2.97
C ALA A 238 -15.11 -6.43 -3.63
N TYR A 239 -14.18 -5.49 -3.64
CA TYR A 239 -12.91 -5.53 -4.38
C TYR A 239 -11.75 -6.03 -3.51
N ASP A 240 -11.94 -6.11 -2.19
CA ASP A 240 -11.03 -6.75 -1.22
C ASP A 240 -10.70 -8.22 -1.49
N VAL A 241 -11.59 -8.96 -2.18
CA VAL A 241 -11.49 -10.43 -2.33
C VAL A 241 -10.88 -10.87 -3.66
N PHE A 242 -10.03 -11.91 -3.61
CA PHE A 242 -9.43 -12.48 -4.82
C PHE A 242 -10.37 -13.45 -5.52
N HIS A 243 -10.61 -13.25 -6.81
CA HIS A 243 -11.33 -14.18 -7.69
C HIS A 243 -11.07 -13.87 -9.17
N ARG A 244 -11.33 -14.83 -10.06
CA ARG A 244 -11.10 -14.69 -11.52
C ARG A 244 -11.80 -13.50 -12.19
N GLY A 245 -12.92 -13.04 -11.62
CA GLY A 245 -13.71 -11.92 -12.13
C GLY A 245 -13.20 -10.54 -11.70
N GLY A 246 -12.27 -10.49 -10.74
CA GLY A 246 -11.60 -9.30 -10.23
C GLY A 246 -10.09 -9.52 -10.25
N VAL A 247 -9.40 -9.19 -9.15
CA VAL A 247 -7.99 -9.52 -8.99
C VAL A 247 -7.85 -11.00 -8.65
N ASN A 248 -7.01 -11.70 -9.41
CA ASN A 248 -6.94 -13.16 -9.41
C ASN A 248 -5.54 -13.72 -9.13
N ARG A 249 -4.68 -12.88 -8.57
CA ARG A 249 -3.30 -13.18 -8.22
C ARG A 249 -2.84 -12.25 -7.10
N LEU A 250 -1.95 -12.73 -6.25
CA LEU A 250 -1.15 -11.96 -5.31
C LEU A 250 0.31 -12.13 -5.73
N ASN A 251 0.88 -11.07 -6.29
CA ASN A 251 2.30 -10.98 -6.62
C ASN A 251 2.79 -9.53 -6.62
N SER A 252 4.10 -9.31 -6.65
CA SER A 252 4.70 -7.96 -6.62
C SER A 252 4.49 -7.12 -7.88
N SER A 253 3.77 -7.66 -8.89
CA SER A 253 3.56 -6.98 -10.19
C SER A 253 2.26 -6.18 -10.30
N GLN A 254 1.47 -6.11 -9.22
CA GLN A 254 0.19 -5.37 -9.15
C GLN A 254 0.27 -4.21 -8.14
N ASN A 255 -0.75 -3.34 -8.07
CA ASN A 255 -0.86 -2.23 -7.12
C ASN A 255 -1.09 -2.69 -5.67
N GLN A 256 -0.52 -3.83 -5.28
CA GLN A 256 -0.80 -4.51 -4.02
C GLN A 256 0.43 -4.56 -3.12
N TYR A 257 1.46 -3.72 -3.37
CA TYR A 257 2.67 -3.70 -2.56
C TYR A 257 2.34 -3.52 -1.08
N PRO A 258 2.88 -4.31 -0.14
CA PRO A 258 3.99 -5.25 -0.27
C PRO A 258 3.59 -6.64 -0.78
N SER A 259 2.29 -6.91 -1.00
CA SER A 259 1.78 -8.13 -1.63
C SER A 259 2.11 -9.37 -0.79
N SER A 260 2.82 -10.35 -1.35
CA SER A 260 3.32 -11.52 -0.62
C SER A 260 4.68 -11.29 0.06
N MET A 261 5.22 -10.07 0.08
CA MET A 261 6.50 -9.77 0.73
C MET A 261 6.35 -9.77 2.26
N SER A 262 7.46 -10.02 2.96
CA SER A 262 7.59 -9.75 4.40
C SER A 262 7.71 -8.25 4.60
N TYR A 263 7.20 -7.75 5.72
CA TYR A 263 7.41 -6.38 6.17
C TYR A 263 7.45 -6.25 7.70
N GLN A 264 7.59 -7.37 8.42
CA GLN A 264 7.80 -7.38 9.87
C GLN A 264 8.92 -6.40 10.28
N SER A 265 8.65 -5.61 11.32
CA SER A 265 9.56 -4.57 11.84
C SER A 265 10.00 -3.50 10.84
N GLY A 266 9.31 -3.38 9.69
CA GLY A 266 9.61 -2.42 8.63
C GLY A 266 10.66 -2.88 7.62
N ASP A 267 11.12 -4.12 7.72
CA ASP A 267 12.10 -4.70 6.80
C ASP A 267 11.38 -5.41 5.65
N VAL A 268 11.27 -4.74 4.49
CA VAL A 268 10.54 -5.30 3.34
C VAL A 268 11.41 -6.15 2.42
N TYR A 269 11.06 -7.43 2.25
CA TYR A 269 11.77 -8.33 1.34
C TYR A 269 10.89 -9.42 0.72
N GLU A 270 11.31 -9.89 -0.46
CA GLU A 270 10.62 -10.93 -1.22
C GLU A 270 10.65 -12.28 -0.49
N THR A 271 9.49 -12.90 -0.36
CA THR A 271 9.32 -14.23 0.24
C THR A 271 9.52 -15.38 -0.76
N GLY A 272 9.64 -15.06 -2.06
CA GLY A 272 9.95 -16.02 -3.11
C GLY A 272 8.78 -16.92 -3.52
N PHE A 273 7.54 -16.44 -3.35
CA PHE A 273 6.37 -17.11 -3.91
C PHE A 273 5.33 -16.10 -4.43
N GLU A 274 4.52 -16.58 -5.37
CA GLU A 274 3.30 -15.90 -5.78
C GLU A 274 2.08 -16.81 -5.68
N ILE A 275 0.90 -16.20 -5.52
CA ILE A 275 -0.38 -16.88 -5.61
C ILE A 275 -1.03 -16.44 -6.91
N THR A 276 -1.33 -17.36 -7.80
CA THR A 276 -1.89 -17.07 -9.13
C THR A 276 -3.05 -18.00 -9.45
N TRP A 277 -3.68 -17.78 -10.61
CA TRP A 277 -4.75 -18.64 -11.13
C TRP A 277 -5.91 -18.85 -10.14
N VAL A 278 -6.27 -17.82 -9.38
CA VAL A 278 -7.45 -17.87 -8.54
C VAL A 278 -8.68 -18.05 -9.43
N SER A 279 -9.46 -19.09 -9.17
CA SER A 279 -10.62 -19.46 -9.99
C SER A 279 -11.79 -18.50 -9.82
N ASP A 280 -12.88 -18.74 -10.57
CA ASP A 280 -14.14 -18.04 -10.33
C ASP A 280 -14.62 -18.27 -8.89
N SER A 281 -15.23 -17.23 -8.30
CA SER A 281 -15.81 -17.31 -6.96
C SER A 281 -16.89 -18.39 -6.91
N SER A 282 -16.76 -19.32 -5.96
CA SER A 282 -17.70 -20.42 -5.76
C SER A 282 -17.43 -21.15 -4.45
N ASP A 283 -18.34 -22.05 -4.07
CA ASP A 283 -18.21 -22.93 -2.89
C ASP A 283 -16.90 -23.74 -2.84
N ALA A 284 -16.22 -23.93 -3.97
CA ALA A 284 -14.93 -24.60 -4.05
C ALA A 284 -14.04 -23.91 -5.08
N MET A 285 -13.07 -23.13 -4.60
CA MET A 285 -12.15 -22.36 -5.43
C MET A 285 -10.82 -23.10 -5.59
N ASN A 286 -10.12 -22.81 -6.68
CA ASN A 286 -8.74 -23.22 -6.86
C ASN A 286 -7.83 -21.99 -6.90
N PHE A 287 -6.63 -22.13 -6.35
CA PHE A 287 -5.53 -21.19 -6.52
C PHE A 287 -4.23 -21.96 -6.69
N THR A 288 -3.23 -21.33 -7.29
CA THR A 288 -1.92 -21.94 -7.52
C THR A 288 -0.89 -21.16 -6.73
N VAL A 289 -0.08 -21.87 -5.94
CA VAL A 289 1.09 -21.29 -5.30
C VAL A 289 2.31 -21.70 -6.10
N ASP A 290 3.09 -20.72 -6.52
CA ASP A 290 4.34 -20.93 -7.23
C ASP A 290 5.53 -20.43 -6.41
N PHE A 291 6.31 -21.37 -5.88
CA PHE A 291 7.61 -21.11 -5.25
C PHE A 291 8.75 -21.00 -6.28
N ASN A 292 8.46 -21.20 -7.56
CA ASN A 292 9.34 -20.81 -8.66
C ASN A 292 9.01 -19.39 -9.16
N GLY A 293 8.01 -18.73 -8.56
CA GLY A 293 7.75 -17.31 -8.72
C GLY A 293 9.01 -16.54 -8.34
N SER A 294 9.65 -16.01 -9.38
CA SER A 294 10.86 -15.19 -9.47
C SER A 294 11.44 -14.61 -8.15
N VAL A 295 12.69 -14.90 -7.73
CA VAL A 295 13.94 -14.63 -8.47
C VAL A 295 13.90 -15.15 -9.90
N SER A 296 13.63 -14.26 -10.86
CA SER A 296 13.45 -14.65 -12.25
C SER A 296 14.75 -15.24 -12.81
N ASN A 297 14.84 -16.56 -12.91
CA ASN A 297 15.52 -17.20 -14.03
C ASN A 297 14.44 -17.55 -15.06
N VAL A 298 13.93 -16.53 -15.77
CA VAL A 298 13.11 -16.79 -16.97
C VAL A 298 14.03 -17.41 -18.02
N THR A 299 13.80 -18.66 -18.36
CA THR A 299 14.16 -19.14 -19.69
C THR A 299 12.89 -19.18 -20.50
N LEU A 300 12.81 -18.38 -21.58
CA LEU A 300 12.53 -18.83 -22.95
C LEU A 300 12.56 -17.67 -23.98
N HIS A 301 13.47 -17.84 -24.95
CA HIS A 301 13.44 -17.40 -26.37
C HIS A 301 13.98 -16.02 -26.81
N ASP A 302 15.30 -16.02 -27.09
CA ASP A 302 15.93 -15.73 -28.41
C ASP A 302 15.75 -14.32 -29.02
N TYR A 303 16.48 -13.31 -28.51
CA TYR A 303 17.74 -12.80 -29.09
C TYR A 303 18.30 -11.65 -28.22
N SER A 304 19.50 -11.87 -27.66
CA SER A 304 20.53 -10.91 -27.20
C SER A 304 20.10 -9.69 -26.36
N GLY A 305 20.28 -9.73 -25.03
CA GLY A 305 20.20 -8.54 -24.17
C GLY A 305 19.89 -8.76 -22.68
N ASP A 306 20.46 -9.75 -21.98
CA ASP A 306 20.21 -9.97 -20.54
C ASP A 306 20.99 -8.93 -19.70
N LEU A 307 20.40 -7.75 -19.51
CA LEU A 307 21.03 -6.70 -18.71
C LEU A 307 21.25 -7.17 -17.27
N THR A 308 22.52 -7.22 -16.87
CA THR A 308 22.92 -7.59 -15.51
C THR A 308 23.43 -6.34 -14.79
N LEU A 309 22.74 -5.97 -13.71
CA LEU A 309 23.19 -4.95 -12.77
C LEU A 309 24.17 -5.60 -11.79
N THR A 310 25.40 -5.11 -11.73
CA THR A 310 26.32 -5.41 -10.64
C THR A 310 26.35 -4.23 -9.69
N MET A 311 26.08 -4.47 -8.43
CA MET A 311 26.09 -3.52 -7.33
C MET A 311 27.37 -3.71 -6.53
N TYR A 312 27.98 -2.63 -6.07
CA TYR A 312 29.21 -2.61 -5.30
C TYR A 312 29.05 -1.72 -4.07
N ASP A 313 29.68 -2.16 -2.98
CA ASP A 313 29.86 -1.40 -1.75
C ASP A 313 31.31 -1.61 -1.29
N SER A 314 32.02 -0.50 -1.06
CA SER A 314 33.44 -0.54 -0.73
C SER A 314 33.74 -1.00 0.71
N TRP A 315 32.74 -1.01 1.60
CA TRP A 315 32.88 -1.37 3.01
C TRP A 315 32.12 -2.62 3.40
N GLY A 316 31.11 -3.00 2.62
CA GLY A 316 30.43 -4.28 2.70
C GLY A 316 29.40 -4.37 3.82
N ASP A 317 28.95 -3.22 4.33
CA ASP A 317 27.87 -3.03 5.29
C ASP A 317 26.51 -2.76 4.63
N GLY A 318 26.47 -2.73 3.31
CA GLY A 318 25.25 -2.54 2.53
C GLY A 318 25.17 -1.14 1.94
N TRP A 319 24.04 -0.82 1.32
CA TRP A 319 23.82 0.49 0.69
C TRP A 319 23.17 1.51 1.62
N ASP A 320 23.04 1.22 2.92
CA ASP A 320 22.57 2.15 3.95
C ASP A 320 21.26 2.87 3.60
N GLY A 321 20.29 2.12 3.06
CA GLY A 321 19.00 2.67 2.63
C GLY A 321 19.03 3.40 1.28
N THR A 322 20.16 3.37 0.57
CA THR A 322 20.26 3.78 -0.82
C THR A 322 19.76 2.65 -1.74
N TYR A 323 19.05 3.00 -2.81
CA TYR A 323 18.49 2.02 -3.74
C TYR A 323 18.33 2.56 -5.16
N PHE A 324 18.20 1.64 -6.11
CA PHE A 324 17.85 1.88 -7.51
C PHE A 324 16.42 1.47 -7.80
N THR A 325 15.71 2.29 -8.56
CA THR A 325 14.40 1.92 -9.13
C THR A 325 14.42 2.04 -10.64
N LEU A 326 13.79 1.08 -11.32
CA LEU A 326 13.58 1.06 -12.76
C LEU A 326 12.13 1.43 -13.11
N HIS A 327 11.96 2.34 -14.07
CA HIS A 327 10.66 2.78 -14.59
C HIS A 327 10.64 2.75 -16.11
N PRO A 328 9.50 2.48 -16.76
CA PRO A 328 9.34 2.68 -18.20
C PRO A 328 9.15 4.18 -18.50
N MET A 329 9.66 4.66 -19.65
CA MET A 329 9.45 6.05 -20.10
C MET A 329 8.04 6.30 -20.68
N ASP A 330 7.12 5.35 -20.59
CA ASP A 330 5.80 5.43 -21.22
C ASP A 330 4.73 6.16 -20.39
N ASN A 331 5.16 7.07 -19.50
CA ASN A 331 4.31 7.90 -18.63
C ASN A 331 3.41 7.11 -17.66
N SER A 332 3.72 5.84 -17.37
CA SER A 332 2.90 5.02 -16.47
C SER A 332 3.27 5.13 -14.99
N SER A 333 4.34 5.87 -14.63
CA SER A 333 4.89 5.99 -13.26
C SER A 333 5.11 4.65 -12.55
N LYS A 334 5.15 3.57 -13.32
CA LYS A 334 5.12 2.20 -12.83
C LYS A 334 6.52 1.78 -12.42
N LEU A 335 6.71 1.52 -11.12
CA LEU A 335 7.90 0.84 -10.64
C LEU A 335 7.96 -0.57 -11.23
N LEU A 336 9.01 -0.88 -11.99
CA LEU A 336 9.22 -2.20 -12.57
C LEU A 336 10.12 -3.06 -11.71
N SER A 337 11.14 -2.46 -11.10
CA SER A 337 12.11 -3.18 -10.28
C SER A 337 12.79 -2.24 -9.29
N TYR A 338 13.18 -2.80 -8.16
CA TYR A 338 13.91 -2.15 -7.08
C TYR A 338 15.19 -2.94 -6.80
N TYR A 339 16.31 -2.27 -6.58
CA TYR A 339 17.60 -2.89 -6.30
C TYR A 339 18.31 -2.18 -5.15
N THR A 340 18.76 -2.95 -4.18
CA THR A 340 19.65 -2.51 -3.11
C THR A 340 20.63 -3.62 -2.76
N LEU A 341 21.64 -3.30 -1.94
CA LEU A 341 22.57 -4.25 -1.39
C LEU A 341 22.43 -4.24 0.13
N ALA A 342 21.98 -5.35 0.71
CA ALA A 342 21.78 -5.45 2.15
C ALA A 342 23.12 -5.55 2.92
N ASP A 343 24.10 -6.28 2.38
CA ASP A 343 25.47 -6.37 2.89
C ASP A 343 26.44 -6.89 1.81
N GLY A 344 27.74 -6.87 2.13
CA GLY A 344 28.79 -7.44 1.29
C GLY A 344 29.33 -6.49 0.23
N LEU A 345 30.50 -6.83 -0.34
CA LEU A 345 31.23 -5.89 -1.22
C LEU A 345 30.62 -5.75 -2.62
N SER A 346 29.79 -6.71 -3.04
CA SER A 346 29.13 -6.68 -4.34
C SER A 346 28.05 -7.74 -4.48
N ALA A 347 27.00 -7.46 -5.25
CA ALA A 347 26.03 -8.45 -5.72
C ALA A 347 25.62 -8.20 -7.17
N THR A 348 25.00 -9.18 -7.81
CA THR A 348 24.49 -9.06 -9.19
C THR A 348 23.01 -9.36 -9.23
N ALA A 349 22.24 -8.56 -9.97
CA ALA A 349 20.81 -8.74 -10.19
C ALA A 349 20.47 -8.64 -11.68
N PRO A 350 19.57 -9.50 -12.20
CA PRO A 350 19.04 -9.33 -13.54
C PRO A 350 18.14 -8.07 -13.61
N VAL A 351 18.16 -7.40 -14.75
CA VAL A 351 17.32 -6.23 -15.03
C VAL A 351 16.31 -6.58 -16.12
N ASP A 352 15.04 -6.66 -15.73
CA ASP A 352 13.94 -7.06 -16.61
C ASP A 352 13.50 -5.89 -17.50
N VAL A 353 14.13 -5.77 -18.67
CA VAL A 353 13.71 -4.86 -19.73
C VAL A 353 13.22 -5.61 -20.97
N THR A 354 12.37 -4.96 -21.74
CA THR A 354 11.81 -5.49 -22.99
C THR A 354 12.36 -4.74 -24.19
N ASN A 355 12.56 -5.45 -25.30
CA ASN A 355 13.13 -4.89 -26.52
C ASN A 355 12.27 -3.75 -27.11
N ASN A 356 12.94 -2.73 -27.64
CA ASN A 356 12.36 -1.54 -28.26
C ASN A 356 11.54 -0.64 -27.31
N ASN A 357 11.90 -0.63 -26.03
CA ASN A 357 11.36 0.29 -25.04
C ASN A 357 12.47 1.14 -24.41
N SER A 358 12.07 2.31 -23.91
CA SER A 358 12.94 3.23 -23.18
C SER A 358 12.65 3.15 -21.69
N TYR A 359 13.71 3.17 -20.90
CA TYR A 359 13.67 2.98 -19.46
C TYR A 359 14.46 4.06 -18.75
N VAL A 360 14.07 4.31 -17.51
CA VAL A 360 14.68 5.28 -16.61
C VAL A 360 15.10 4.58 -15.32
N PHE A 361 16.30 4.89 -14.86
CA PHE A 361 16.77 4.52 -13.54
C PHE A 361 16.85 5.74 -12.64
N HIS A 362 16.26 5.61 -11.45
CA HIS A 362 16.42 6.60 -10.37
C HIS A 362 17.25 5.98 -9.25
N SER A 363 18.18 6.77 -8.72
CA SER A 363 18.81 6.47 -7.44
C SER A 363 18.16 7.31 -6.35
N TRP A 364 17.86 6.69 -5.22
CA TRP A 364 17.26 7.33 -4.05
C TRP A 364 18.10 6.98 -2.82
N GLY A 365 18.25 7.92 -1.88
CA GLY A 365 18.97 7.69 -0.62
C GLY A 365 19.13 8.93 0.26
N ARG A 366 19.37 8.72 1.57
CA ARG A 366 19.77 9.77 2.53
C ARG A 366 21.28 9.69 2.77
N ASN A 367 21.98 10.73 2.31
CA ASN A 367 23.43 10.92 2.39
C ASN A 367 24.04 10.75 3.81
N LEU A 368 25.02 9.85 3.93
CA LEU A 368 26.30 10.08 4.61
C LEU A 368 27.49 9.36 3.93
N TYR A 369 27.26 8.31 3.13
CA TYR A 369 28.33 7.46 2.60
C TYR A 369 28.24 7.06 1.11
N ASP A 370 27.33 7.63 0.31
CA ASP A 370 27.15 7.44 -1.15
C ASP A 370 28.43 7.21 -1.97
N SER A 371 29.54 7.83 -1.58
CA SER A 371 30.86 7.66 -2.19
C SER A 371 31.42 6.23 -2.22
N GLU A 372 30.90 5.32 -1.39
CA GLU A 372 31.31 3.91 -1.37
C GLU A 372 30.48 3.01 -2.28
N ILE A 373 29.35 3.53 -2.79
CA ILE A 373 28.34 2.80 -3.54
C ILE A 373 28.57 2.99 -5.04
N SER A 374 28.67 1.90 -5.79
CA SER A 374 28.77 1.97 -7.25
C SER A 374 28.12 0.78 -7.94
N TRP A 375 27.96 0.86 -9.25
CA TRP A 375 27.30 -0.19 -10.03
C TRP A 375 27.78 -0.25 -11.48
N THR A 376 27.59 -1.39 -12.12
CA THR A 376 27.77 -1.59 -13.56
C THR A 376 26.55 -2.28 -14.17
N LEU A 377 26.30 -2.00 -15.44
CA LEU A 377 25.28 -2.64 -16.25
C LEU A 377 25.96 -3.27 -17.46
N ASP A 378 26.26 -4.56 -17.35
CA ASP A 378 27.34 -5.21 -18.10
C ASP A 378 27.05 -5.34 -19.61
N GLU A 379 25.79 -5.56 -20.00
CA GLU A 379 25.45 -5.70 -21.43
C GLU A 379 25.36 -4.36 -22.18
N CYS A 380 25.24 -3.23 -21.46
CA CYS A 380 25.32 -1.89 -22.06
C CYS A 380 26.71 -1.22 -21.88
N ASN A 381 27.68 -1.85 -21.19
CA ASN A 381 28.95 -1.22 -20.75
C ASN A 381 28.74 0.11 -19.99
N ILE A 382 27.65 0.25 -19.25
CA ILE A 382 27.37 1.44 -18.45
C ILE A 382 27.89 1.21 -17.04
N SER A 383 28.52 2.21 -16.45
CA SER A 383 28.98 2.16 -15.06
C SER A 383 28.69 3.49 -14.39
N GLY A 384 28.23 3.47 -13.14
CA GLY A 384 27.92 4.66 -12.38
C GLY A 384 28.30 4.56 -10.91
N THR A 385 28.40 5.70 -10.26
CA THR A 385 28.48 5.83 -8.80
C THR A 385 27.13 6.34 -8.33
N VAL A 386 26.62 5.81 -7.22
CA VAL A 386 25.36 6.27 -6.68
C VAL A 386 25.61 7.57 -5.95
N THR A 387 24.89 8.62 -6.34
CA THR A 387 24.81 9.87 -5.59
C THR A 387 23.33 10.17 -5.43
N THR A 388 22.93 10.87 -4.37
CA THR A 388 21.53 11.29 -4.12
C THR A 388 20.76 11.94 -5.27
N THR A 389 21.39 12.19 -6.43
CA THR A 389 20.81 12.83 -7.62
C THR A 389 21.21 12.16 -8.95
N ALA A 390 21.68 10.90 -8.96
CA ALA A 390 22.12 10.27 -10.22
C ALA A 390 20.93 9.70 -11.02
N TYR A 391 20.82 10.14 -12.27
CA TYR A 391 19.79 9.75 -13.24
C TYR A 391 20.44 9.23 -14.52
N PHE A 392 19.93 8.13 -15.09
CA PHE A 392 20.27 7.73 -16.44
C PHE A 392 19.12 6.98 -17.11
N SER A 393 19.10 7.05 -18.44
CA SER A 393 18.12 6.35 -19.28
C SER A 393 18.79 5.35 -20.20
N ILE A 394 18.09 4.28 -20.53
CA ILE A 394 18.51 3.35 -21.58
C ILE A 394 17.41 3.20 -22.62
N ASP A 395 17.79 3.25 -23.90
CA ASP A 395 16.92 2.91 -25.01
C ASP A 395 17.37 1.57 -25.60
N THR A 396 16.46 0.61 -25.61
CA THR A 396 16.72 -0.74 -26.11
C THR A 396 16.39 -0.89 -27.61
N THR A 397 15.93 0.18 -28.28
CA THR A 397 15.68 0.17 -29.72
C THR A 397 16.99 0.03 -30.52
N GLY A 398 17.16 -1.13 -31.15
CA GLY A 398 18.33 -1.41 -32.00
C GLY A 398 19.60 -1.86 -31.27
N GLY A 399 19.46 -2.41 -30.05
CA GLY A 399 20.56 -2.73 -29.13
C GLY A 399 20.83 -1.55 -28.20
N CYS A 400 21.32 -1.81 -26.97
CA CYS A 400 21.67 -0.80 -25.95
C CYS A 400 22.39 0.40 -26.58
N ASN A 401 21.65 1.42 -27.02
CA ASN A 401 22.25 2.65 -27.49
C ASN A 401 22.37 3.52 -26.26
N GLU A 402 23.60 3.67 -25.79
CA GLU A 402 23.95 4.57 -24.71
C GLU A 402 23.47 5.98 -25.10
N TYR A 403 22.42 6.42 -24.44
CA TYR A 403 22.24 7.82 -24.18
C TYR A 403 22.38 8.00 -22.67
N ILE A 404 23.61 8.22 -22.19
CA ILE A 404 23.79 9.01 -20.97
C ILE A 404 23.28 10.41 -21.31
N HIS A 405 21.96 10.59 -21.24
CA HIS A 405 21.34 11.90 -21.27
C HIS A 405 21.61 12.52 -19.91
N ASN A 406 22.70 13.29 -19.80
CA ASN A 406 22.61 14.52 -19.01
C ASN A 406 21.41 15.28 -19.63
N CYS A 407 20.30 15.44 -18.91
CA CYS A 407 18.97 15.86 -19.44
C CYS A 407 19.11 16.81 -20.64
N SER A 408 19.05 16.29 -21.88
CA SER A 408 19.59 17.02 -23.05
C SER A 408 18.56 17.92 -23.73
N MET A 409 17.32 17.98 -23.21
CA MET A 409 16.25 18.80 -23.79
C MET A 409 15.53 19.66 -22.75
N LEU A 410 15.02 19.06 -21.68
CA LEU A 410 14.34 19.81 -20.63
C LEU A 410 14.38 19.04 -19.31
N GLN A 411 14.66 19.73 -18.21
CA GLN A 411 14.52 19.22 -16.84
C GLN A 411 13.80 20.23 -15.96
N VAL A 412 13.22 19.74 -14.88
CA VAL A 412 12.75 20.54 -13.75
C VAL A 412 13.53 20.17 -12.50
N ASP A 413 14.22 21.14 -11.92
CA ASP A 413 14.75 21.07 -10.57
C ASP A 413 13.63 21.48 -9.61
N MET A 414 13.32 20.62 -8.66
CA MET A 414 12.30 20.79 -7.63
C MET A 414 12.97 21.09 -6.31
N TYR A 415 12.49 22.07 -5.56
CA TYR A 415 13.06 22.49 -4.28
C TYR A 415 12.01 22.50 -3.19
N ASP A 416 12.41 22.07 -2.00
CA ASP A 416 11.63 22.13 -0.78
C ASP A 416 12.51 22.68 0.35
N SER A 417 12.02 23.71 1.03
CA SER A 417 12.76 24.39 2.09
C SER A 417 12.91 23.57 3.38
N TRP A 418 12.04 22.58 3.62
CA TRP A 418 11.99 21.86 4.89
C TRP A 418 12.35 20.38 4.79
N GLY A 419 12.36 19.81 3.59
CA GLY A 419 12.84 18.46 3.34
C GLY A 419 11.78 17.39 3.56
N ASP A 420 10.52 17.77 3.75
CA ASP A 420 9.35 16.92 3.93
C ASP A 420 8.56 16.68 2.63
N GLY A 421 9.02 17.27 1.52
CA GLY A 421 8.46 17.09 0.18
C GLY A 421 7.51 18.21 -0.20
N TRP A 422 6.91 18.10 -1.39
CA TRP A 422 5.99 19.07 -1.94
C TRP A 422 4.58 18.96 -1.36
N ASN A 423 4.35 18.13 -0.35
CA ASN A 423 3.12 18.10 0.45
C ASN A 423 1.84 18.04 -0.43
N GLY A 424 1.82 17.09 -1.37
CA GLY A 424 0.71 16.88 -2.32
C GLY A 424 0.69 17.79 -3.55
N ASN A 425 1.59 18.78 -3.64
CA ASN A 425 1.71 19.60 -4.84
C ASN A 425 2.48 18.82 -5.93
N VAL A 426 1.98 18.86 -7.15
CA VAL A 426 2.58 18.20 -8.33
C VAL A 426 2.96 19.27 -9.35
N PHE A 427 4.03 19.06 -10.11
CA PHE A 427 4.16 19.73 -11.39
C PHE A 427 3.42 18.93 -12.46
N SER A 428 2.92 19.62 -13.47
CA SER A 428 2.36 19.03 -14.68
C SER A 428 2.84 19.77 -15.92
N LEU A 429 3.21 19.01 -16.95
CA LEU A 429 3.63 19.49 -18.26
C LEU A 429 2.63 18.99 -19.31
N TYR A 430 2.06 19.88 -20.10
CA TYR A 430 1.09 19.57 -21.15
C TYR A 430 1.61 20.02 -22.51
N GLU A 431 1.43 19.21 -23.55
CA GLU A 431 1.65 19.64 -24.92
C GLU A 431 0.53 20.60 -25.34
N GLN A 432 0.89 21.79 -25.80
CA GLN A 432 -0.05 22.88 -26.08
C GLN A 432 -1.14 22.52 -27.10
N ASP A 433 -0.73 21.90 -28.21
CA ASP A 433 -1.61 21.69 -29.36
C ASP A 433 -2.62 20.56 -29.12
N SER A 434 -2.19 19.52 -28.40
CA SER A 434 -3.02 18.35 -28.11
C SER A 434 -3.76 18.46 -26.78
N GLY A 435 -3.23 19.25 -25.83
CA GLY A 435 -3.69 19.31 -24.44
C GLY A 435 -3.37 18.04 -23.66
N THR A 436 -2.52 17.16 -24.20
CA THR A 436 -2.13 15.90 -23.56
C THR A 436 -1.14 16.17 -22.45
N GLU A 437 -1.31 15.53 -21.31
CA GLU A 437 -0.31 15.53 -20.24
C GLU A 437 0.91 14.72 -20.69
N VAL A 438 2.06 15.38 -20.68
CA VAL A 438 3.35 14.87 -21.15
C VAL A 438 4.14 14.34 -19.96
N ASP A 439 4.10 15.04 -18.83
CA ASP A 439 4.70 14.59 -17.57
C ASP A 439 3.94 15.17 -16.39
N THR A 440 3.91 14.43 -15.29
CA THR A 440 3.53 14.95 -13.98
C THR A 440 4.31 14.22 -12.89
N ALA A 441 4.77 14.94 -11.87
CA ALA A 441 5.36 14.33 -10.68
C ALA A 441 5.27 15.25 -9.47
N THR A 442 5.48 14.68 -8.29
CA THR A 442 5.67 15.40 -7.03
C THR A 442 7.04 15.04 -6.44
N PHE A 443 7.44 15.78 -5.41
CA PHE A 443 8.64 15.55 -4.65
C PHE A 443 8.26 15.01 -3.26
N TYR A 444 8.60 13.77 -2.94
CA TYR A 444 8.10 13.11 -1.73
C TYR A 444 8.93 13.38 -0.46
N GLY A 445 10.12 14.01 -0.58
CA GLY A 445 10.97 14.35 0.56
C GLY A 445 12.42 14.65 0.18
N GLY A 446 13.10 15.45 1.00
CA GLY A 446 14.45 16.00 0.74
C GLY A 446 14.41 17.48 0.33
N TYR A 447 15.56 18.16 0.25
CA TYR A 447 15.60 19.61 -0.01
C TYR A 447 15.53 19.97 -1.49
N SER A 448 15.87 19.04 -2.38
CA SER A 448 15.78 19.23 -3.82
C SER A 448 15.77 17.89 -4.57
N ALA A 449 15.11 17.85 -5.71
CA ALA A 449 15.14 16.74 -6.67
C ALA A 449 15.21 17.29 -8.11
N VAL A 450 15.56 16.43 -9.07
CA VAL A 450 15.60 16.80 -10.49
C VAL A 450 14.84 15.76 -11.29
N GLN A 451 13.96 16.21 -12.18
CA GLN A 451 13.17 15.35 -13.05
C GLN A 451 13.42 15.78 -14.50
N CYS A 452 13.91 14.88 -15.36
CA CYS A 452 13.94 15.16 -16.80
C CYS A 452 12.51 15.07 -17.35
N LEU A 453 12.17 15.91 -18.32
CA LEU A 453 10.84 15.97 -18.92
C LEU A 453 10.88 15.40 -20.35
N GLY A 454 9.88 14.61 -20.72
CA GLY A 454 9.59 14.01 -22.03
C GLY A 454 9.19 15.02 -23.11
N ALA A 455 9.78 16.21 -23.06
CA ALA A 455 9.56 17.27 -24.02
C ALA A 455 10.31 16.98 -25.34
N ASN A 456 9.70 17.36 -26.46
CA ASN A 456 10.21 17.22 -27.81
C ASN A 456 10.64 18.58 -28.36
N ALA A 457 11.73 18.57 -29.13
CA ALA A 457 12.16 19.74 -29.89
C ALA A 457 11.08 20.18 -30.90
N SER A 458 10.99 21.49 -31.14
CA SER A 458 9.96 22.09 -32.03
C SER A 458 8.51 21.94 -31.55
N THR A 459 8.29 21.70 -30.26
CA THR A 459 6.96 21.56 -29.63
C THR A 459 6.76 22.63 -28.56
N CYS A 460 5.50 23.05 -28.35
CA CYS A 460 5.11 24.03 -27.33
C CYS A 460 4.40 23.36 -26.16
N TYR A 461 4.65 23.88 -24.95
CA TYR A 461 4.25 23.29 -23.69
C TYR A 461 3.63 24.31 -22.75
N TYR A 462 2.76 23.79 -21.87
CA TYR A 462 2.28 24.45 -20.67
C TYR A 462 2.80 23.70 -19.45
N PHE A 463 3.47 24.39 -18.55
CA PHE A 463 3.97 23.84 -17.30
C PHE A 463 3.27 24.53 -16.14
N GLU A 464 2.81 23.79 -15.15
CA GLU A 464 2.25 24.34 -13.93
C GLU A 464 2.63 23.51 -12.71
N VAL A 465 2.60 24.15 -11.54
CA VAL A 465 2.66 23.45 -10.24
C VAL A 465 1.35 23.68 -9.50
N SER A 466 0.70 22.59 -9.10
CA SER A 466 -0.62 22.61 -8.46
C SER A 466 -0.58 23.37 -7.12
N VAL A 467 -1.75 23.89 -6.72
CA VAL A 467 -1.97 24.65 -5.47
C VAL A 467 -2.91 23.88 -4.55
N GLU A 468 -2.61 22.60 -4.34
CA GLU A 468 -3.46 21.67 -3.60
C GLU A 468 -3.43 21.95 -2.08
N THR A 469 -2.35 22.54 -1.53
CA THR A 469 -2.16 22.68 -0.07
C THR A 469 -1.73 24.06 0.42
N THR A 470 -1.83 24.28 1.75
CA THR A 470 -1.51 25.55 2.43
C THR A 470 -0.01 25.83 2.63
N TYR A 471 0.88 24.90 2.25
CA TYR A 471 2.32 24.99 2.53
C TYR A 471 3.18 25.42 1.34
N GLY A 472 2.56 25.81 0.22
CA GLY A 472 3.27 26.12 -1.01
C GLY A 472 4.34 27.22 -0.99
N SER A 473 4.51 27.94 0.12
CA SER A 473 5.63 28.88 0.31
C SER A 473 7.01 28.21 0.45
N GLU A 474 7.05 26.89 0.67
CA GLU A 474 8.32 26.12 0.74
C GLU A 474 8.72 25.47 -0.59
N VAL A 475 7.79 25.44 -1.55
CA VAL A 475 7.93 24.78 -2.86
C VAL A 475 8.37 25.78 -3.92
N SER A 476 9.46 25.46 -4.61
CA SER A 476 9.92 26.21 -5.78
C SER A 476 10.57 25.30 -6.81
N TRP A 477 10.70 25.78 -8.04
CA TRP A 477 11.19 24.96 -9.15
C TRP A 477 12.03 25.77 -10.14
N THR A 478 12.86 25.08 -10.92
CA THR A 478 13.65 25.63 -12.02
C THR A 478 13.57 24.72 -13.24
N LEU A 479 13.04 25.20 -14.35
CA LEU A 479 13.14 24.55 -15.66
C LEU A 479 14.48 24.89 -16.31
N THR A 480 15.24 23.89 -16.72
CA THR A 480 16.51 24.04 -17.43
C THR A 480 16.44 23.37 -18.80
N ASP A 481 16.72 24.14 -19.86
CA ASP A 481 16.68 23.66 -21.25
C ASP A 481 18.00 23.03 -21.74
N ALA A 482 18.01 22.52 -22.97
CA ALA A 482 19.19 21.92 -23.61
C ALA A 482 20.42 22.86 -23.66
N GLY A 483 20.19 24.17 -23.69
CA GLY A 483 21.21 25.21 -23.72
C GLY A 483 21.70 25.64 -22.35
N GLY A 484 21.09 25.13 -21.27
CA GLY A 484 21.34 25.51 -19.89
C GLY A 484 20.68 26.83 -19.48
N ALA A 485 19.67 27.30 -20.21
CA ALA A 485 18.88 28.45 -19.79
C ALA A 485 17.87 28.01 -18.73
N GLU A 486 17.87 28.74 -17.61
CA GLU A 486 17.05 28.44 -16.43
C GLU A 486 15.87 29.42 -16.33
N ASN A 487 14.68 28.88 -16.05
CA ASN A 487 13.47 29.66 -15.71
C ASN A 487 12.89 29.09 -14.43
N SER A 488 12.67 29.91 -13.40
CA SER A 488 12.24 29.45 -12.08
C SER A 488 10.89 30.01 -11.68
N GLY A 489 10.17 29.30 -10.83
CA GLY A 489 8.89 29.73 -10.28
C GLY A 489 8.62 29.17 -8.88
N GLU A 490 7.55 29.66 -8.29
CA GLU A 490 6.99 29.16 -7.03
C GLU A 490 5.68 28.41 -7.33
N ILE A 491 5.03 27.90 -6.28
CA ILE A 491 3.71 27.28 -6.39
C ILE A 491 2.69 28.19 -7.10
N GLY A 492 1.82 27.60 -7.93
CA GLY A 492 0.75 28.33 -8.62
C GLY A 492 1.23 29.28 -9.73
N VAL A 493 2.54 29.33 -10.00
CA VAL A 493 3.10 29.93 -11.22
C VAL A 493 3.03 28.89 -12.32
N ALA A 494 2.32 29.22 -13.40
CA ALA A 494 2.34 28.43 -14.61
C ALA A 494 3.07 29.18 -15.73
N ALA A 495 3.62 28.45 -16.69
CA ALA A 495 4.38 29.00 -17.79
C ALA A 495 4.01 28.34 -19.11
N TRP A 496 3.99 29.13 -20.17
CA TRP A 496 3.99 28.64 -21.53
C TRP A 496 5.35 28.86 -22.16
N PHE A 497 5.81 27.90 -22.94
CA PHE A 497 7.05 28.02 -23.71
C PHE A 497 7.05 27.08 -24.91
N CYS A 498 7.95 27.32 -25.86
CA CYS A 498 8.24 26.41 -26.96
C CYS A 498 9.71 26.00 -26.95
N LEU A 499 10.00 24.79 -27.39
CA LEU A 499 11.37 24.31 -27.59
C LEU A 499 11.76 24.44 -29.05
N ASP A 500 12.95 25.00 -29.34
CA ASP A 500 13.45 25.05 -30.71
C ASP A 500 13.98 23.69 -31.18
N ALA A 501 14.46 23.61 -32.43
CA ALA A 501 15.03 22.38 -32.97
C ALA A 501 16.28 21.88 -32.22
N GLY A 502 16.91 22.74 -31.42
CA GLY A 502 18.02 22.42 -30.54
C GLY A 502 17.63 22.18 -29.09
N GLY A 503 16.33 22.18 -28.76
CA GLY A 503 15.82 21.97 -27.41
C GLY A 503 15.93 23.19 -26.49
N ASN A 504 16.17 24.39 -27.04
CA ASN A 504 16.23 25.61 -26.23
C ASN A 504 14.83 26.24 -26.08
N ILE A 505 14.53 26.74 -24.89
CA ILE A 505 13.29 27.45 -24.59
C ILE A 505 13.27 28.79 -25.34
N TYR A 506 12.17 29.05 -26.04
CA TYR A 506 11.83 30.35 -26.59
C TYR A 506 10.34 30.64 -26.40
N ASP A 507 9.97 31.93 -26.54
CA ASP A 507 8.59 32.40 -26.35
C ASP A 507 8.02 32.05 -24.96
N TYR A 508 8.85 32.17 -23.92
CA TYR A 508 8.47 31.93 -22.52
C TYR A 508 7.61 33.07 -21.97
N TYR A 509 6.46 32.74 -21.38
CA TYR A 509 5.63 33.69 -20.63
C TYR A 509 4.92 33.04 -19.44
N GLU A 510 4.99 33.70 -18.28
CA GLU A 510 4.28 33.30 -17.07
C GLU A 510 2.79 33.66 -17.14
N VAL A 511 1.95 32.75 -16.63
CA VAL A 511 0.51 32.94 -16.48
C VAL A 511 0.22 33.31 -15.03
N THR A 512 -0.25 34.54 -14.80
CA THR A 512 -0.68 34.97 -13.46
C THR A 512 -2.21 34.87 -13.32
N GLY A 513 -2.67 33.91 -12.51
CA GLY A 513 -4.08 33.71 -12.13
C GLY A 513 -4.60 32.30 -12.46
N ALA A 514 -5.24 31.65 -11.49
CA ALA A 514 -5.72 30.26 -11.58
C ALA A 514 -6.59 30.00 -12.83
N PRO A 515 -6.33 28.94 -13.62
CA PRO A 515 -7.19 28.58 -14.75
C PRO A 515 -8.46 27.90 -14.26
N THR A 516 -9.63 28.45 -14.58
CA THR A 516 -10.94 27.85 -14.21
C THR A 516 -11.46 26.82 -15.22
N ALA A 517 -10.63 26.34 -16.16
CA ALA A 517 -10.94 25.23 -17.08
C ALA A 517 -9.69 24.82 -17.88
N ALA A 518 -9.68 23.58 -18.39
CA ALA A 518 -8.71 23.09 -19.37
C ALA A 518 -8.54 24.08 -20.56
N PRO A 519 -7.31 24.29 -21.06
CA PRO A 519 -7.04 25.35 -22.03
C PRO A 519 -7.74 25.06 -23.37
N THR A 520 -8.70 25.91 -23.73
CA THR A 520 -9.16 26.01 -25.13
C THR A 520 -8.15 26.81 -25.94
N ALA A 521 -7.82 26.32 -27.13
CA ALA A 521 -6.88 26.90 -28.10
C ALA A 521 -6.85 28.44 -28.09
N ALA A 522 -5.65 29.01 -27.97
CA ALA A 522 -5.43 30.45 -28.01
C ALA A 522 -5.94 31.05 -29.35
N PRO A 523 -6.46 32.29 -29.34
CA PRO A 523 -6.91 32.94 -30.56
C PRO A 523 -5.72 33.20 -31.48
N THR A 524 -5.79 32.67 -32.70
CA THR A 524 -4.80 32.90 -33.77
C THR A 524 -4.54 34.40 -33.95
N THR A 525 -3.35 34.86 -33.57
CA THR A 525 -2.86 36.19 -33.96
C THR A 525 -2.50 36.17 -35.44
N ALA A 526 -3.13 37.07 -36.20
CA ALA A 526 -2.88 37.24 -37.62
C ALA A 526 -1.39 37.54 -37.90
N ALA A 527 -0.84 36.89 -38.91
CA ALA A 527 0.51 37.11 -39.41
C ALA A 527 0.77 38.59 -39.75
N PRO A 528 1.93 39.16 -39.40
CA PRO A 528 2.31 40.47 -39.88
C PRO A 528 2.74 40.39 -41.36
N THR A 529 2.20 41.29 -42.17
CA THR A 529 2.66 41.62 -43.53
C THR A 529 3.98 42.37 -43.54
#